data_AF-A0A251X375-F1
#
_entry.id   AF-A0A251X375-F1
#
_cell.length_a   1.000
_cell.length_b   1.000
_cell.length_c   1.000
_cell.angle_alpha   90.00
_cell.angle_beta   90.00
_cell.angle_gamma   90.00
#
_symmetry.space_group_name_H-M   'P 1'
#
loop_
_entity.id
_entity.type
_entity.pdbx_description
1 polymer ?
#
loop_
_entity_poly.entity_id
_entity_poly.type
_entity_poly.pdbx_seq_one_letter_code
_entity_poly.pdbx_strand_id
1 'polypeptide(L)'
;MEIMARFLRSINFKIILLILTLVCAQNAYIFYHSWHQADARIEQEIAETLRFRLEHLKESLAYLIQKNDFLRIQEEVAGMGSDSSVKLAVLLDEDRKVLASLRRGDLGHSLCQVLADYADDIRRSDQLTQDMTQIKNDVKIGKISFSEAHHGVYGIYPVILGQHADSIRPDRIGLLLMWQDLTTAKKDMRQELLAQTYNAVLVIFLGAGLILLVLTVWLIRPINQMNIAAQHLSAGNWEYTQQLPLWRKDEIGYLAQAFSRMSVELKQLFSELEAKVSERTAQLEAANQEITHLNKRLQAENVRMGTELEVTRKLQQMVLPHQQELDKIDDLDIACFMEPASEVGGDYYDVLQHNGHVKIGIGDVTGHGLESGVLMLMVQTAVRTLLLNNVTDPKVFMTLLNRALYDNIQRMESDKNLTLSILDYFDGKFCLSGQHEEVLHVRRDGSIHCIDTFDLGFLVGLTEDISRFVDNMEVELKTGEGIVLYTDGITEARNNKGKLYGLARLCEVIRTHWQGTSEAVKDAVIADVRAHIGDAKILDDVTLLVIKQRSPPHCL
;
A
#
# COMPACT_ATOMS: atom_id res chain seq x y z
N MET A 1 -27.31 9.26 0.61
CA MET A 1 -28.11 10.43 0.17
C MET A 1 -28.03 11.63 1.12
N GLU A 2 -28.13 11.46 2.45
CA GLU A 2 -28.12 12.60 3.40
C GLU A 2 -26.80 13.38 3.47
N ILE A 3 -25.65 12.71 3.34
CA ILE A 3 -24.32 13.37 3.37
C ILE A 3 -24.10 14.19 2.09
N MET A 4 -24.60 13.70 0.95
CA MET A 4 -24.56 14.38 -0.35
C MET A 4 -25.47 15.62 -0.38
N ALA A 5 -26.64 15.54 0.27
CA ALA A 5 -27.52 16.70 0.46
C ALA A 5 -26.91 17.77 1.39
N ARG A 6 -26.11 17.36 2.39
CA ARG A 6 -25.41 18.29 3.31
C ARG A 6 -24.25 19.03 2.64
N PHE A 7 -23.44 18.36 1.82
CA PHE A 7 -22.27 18.98 1.19
C PHE A 7 -22.67 19.97 0.09
N LEU A 8 -23.64 19.59 -0.76
CA LEU A 8 -24.21 20.48 -1.79
C LEU A 8 -24.99 21.67 -1.19
N ARG A 9 -25.56 21.52 0.01
CA ARG A 9 -26.16 22.65 0.74
C ARG A 9 -25.12 23.59 1.34
N SER A 10 -23.97 23.13 1.81
CA SER A 10 -23.09 23.98 2.63
C SER A 10 -22.39 25.10 1.85
N ILE A 11 -21.78 24.80 0.70
CA ILE A 11 -20.95 25.77 -0.02
C ILE A 11 -21.80 26.65 -0.93
N ASN A 12 -22.72 26.05 -1.69
CA ASN A 12 -23.58 26.80 -2.60
C ASN A 12 -24.57 27.71 -1.86
N PHE A 13 -25.15 27.24 -0.74
CA PHE A 13 -26.06 28.08 0.04
C PHE A 13 -25.34 29.28 0.64
N LYS A 14 -24.10 29.12 1.14
CA LYS A 14 -23.32 30.23 1.71
C LYS A 14 -22.96 31.28 0.67
N ILE A 15 -22.55 30.88 -0.54
CA ILE A 15 -22.23 31.81 -1.62
C ILE A 15 -23.50 32.52 -2.11
N ILE A 16 -24.59 31.80 -2.30
CA ILE A 16 -25.88 32.38 -2.69
C ILE A 16 -26.37 33.37 -1.63
N LEU A 17 -26.28 33.01 -0.35
CA LEU A 17 -26.67 33.87 0.76
C LEU A 17 -25.79 35.12 0.84
N LEU A 18 -24.48 35.01 0.60
CA LEU A 18 -23.56 36.14 0.55
C LEU A 18 -23.92 37.12 -0.58
N ILE A 19 -24.17 36.60 -1.78
CA ILE A 19 -24.55 37.44 -2.93
C ILE A 19 -25.88 38.12 -2.68
N LEU A 20 -26.86 37.39 -2.14
CA LEU A 20 -28.19 37.92 -1.88
C LEU A 20 -28.17 38.99 -0.77
N THR A 21 -27.37 38.79 0.28
CA THR A 21 -27.17 39.80 1.33
C THR A 21 -26.47 41.06 0.81
N LEU A 22 -25.45 40.92 -0.04
CA LEU A 22 -24.76 42.07 -0.66
C LEU A 22 -25.70 42.87 -1.56
N VAL A 23 -26.50 42.18 -2.38
CA VAL A 23 -27.49 42.81 -3.27
C VAL A 23 -28.59 43.52 -2.46
N CYS A 24 -29.07 42.90 -1.38
CA CYS A 24 -30.04 43.55 -0.49
C CYS A 24 -29.43 44.79 0.18
N ALA A 25 -28.18 44.72 0.65
CA ALA A 25 -27.50 45.86 1.27
C ALA A 25 -27.30 47.02 0.29
N GLN A 26 -26.90 46.73 -0.96
CA GLN A 26 -26.75 47.74 -2.01
C GLN A 26 -28.08 48.40 -2.37
N ASN A 27 -29.16 47.63 -2.52
CA ASN A 27 -30.48 48.19 -2.82
C ASN A 27 -31.03 49.02 -1.65
N ALA A 28 -30.81 48.59 -0.40
CA ALA A 28 -31.18 49.36 0.77
C ALA A 28 -30.43 50.70 0.84
N TYR A 29 -29.14 50.70 0.50
CA TYR A 29 -28.32 51.92 0.41
C TYR A 29 -28.84 52.89 -0.65
N ILE A 30 -29.13 52.40 -1.86
CA ILE A 30 -29.65 53.22 -2.97
C ILE A 30 -31.02 53.82 -2.61
N PHE A 31 -31.90 53.02 -1.98
CA PHE A 31 -33.21 53.49 -1.54
C PHE A 31 -33.08 54.59 -0.47
N TYR A 32 -32.26 54.36 0.56
CA TYR A 32 -32.04 55.32 1.64
C TYR A 32 -31.54 56.67 1.12
N HIS A 33 -30.57 56.65 0.20
CA HIS A 33 -30.01 57.88 -0.37
C HIS A 33 -31.01 58.60 -1.30
N SER A 34 -31.74 57.85 -2.12
CA SER A 34 -32.76 58.42 -3.02
C SER A 34 -33.94 59.02 -2.25
N TRP A 35 -34.34 58.39 -1.15
CA TRP A 35 -35.40 58.86 -0.26
C TRP A 35 -35.08 60.24 0.33
N HIS A 36 -33.88 60.41 0.88
CA HIS A 36 -33.47 61.68 1.47
C HIS A 36 -33.34 62.82 0.44
N GLN A 37 -33.00 62.52 -0.81
CA GLN A 37 -32.90 63.54 -1.85
C GLN A 37 -34.25 63.94 -2.45
N ALA A 38 -35.25 63.07 -2.39
CA ALA A 38 -36.54 63.29 -3.04
C ALA A 38 -37.34 64.44 -2.41
N ASP A 39 -37.37 64.51 -1.07
CA ASP A 39 -38.09 65.56 -0.35
C ASP A 39 -37.49 66.95 -0.65
N ALA A 40 -36.16 67.07 -0.71
CA ALA A 40 -35.50 68.34 -1.02
C ALA A 40 -35.75 68.79 -2.47
N ARG A 41 -35.76 67.85 -3.43
CA ARG A 41 -36.04 68.15 -4.84
C ARG A 41 -37.45 68.69 -5.05
N ILE A 42 -38.46 68.05 -4.44
CA ILE A 42 -39.87 68.46 -4.62
C ILE A 42 -40.18 69.78 -3.92
N GLU A 43 -39.56 70.03 -2.75
CA GLU A 43 -39.64 71.33 -2.08
C GLU A 43 -39.13 72.46 -2.97
N GLN A 44 -37.98 72.26 -3.62
CA GLN A 44 -37.40 73.24 -4.51
C GLN A 44 -38.27 73.48 -5.75
N GLU A 45 -38.75 72.41 -6.40
CA GLU A 45 -39.59 72.48 -7.60
C GLU A 45 -40.91 73.23 -7.35
N ILE A 46 -41.58 72.94 -6.22
CA ILE A 46 -42.84 73.60 -5.87
C ILE A 46 -42.59 75.05 -5.45
N ALA A 47 -41.51 75.34 -4.73
CA ALA A 47 -41.16 76.71 -4.37
C ALA A 47 -40.86 77.60 -5.60
N GLU A 48 -40.17 77.06 -6.61
CA GLU A 48 -39.93 77.76 -7.88
C GLU A 48 -41.25 77.98 -8.66
N THR A 49 -42.14 76.99 -8.66
CA THR A 49 -43.47 77.12 -9.28
C THR A 49 -44.32 78.18 -8.59
N LEU A 50 -44.33 78.19 -7.25
CA LEU A 50 -45.05 79.19 -6.45
C LEU A 50 -44.48 80.59 -6.69
N ARG A 51 -43.16 80.72 -6.82
CA ARG A 51 -42.49 81.99 -7.16
C ARG A 51 -43.02 82.59 -8.44
N PHE A 52 -43.06 81.77 -9.49
CA PHE A 52 -43.51 82.20 -10.80
C PHE A 52 -44.98 82.64 -10.77
N ARG A 53 -45.84 81.88 -10.07
CA ARG A 53 -47.27 82.22 -9.92
C ARG A 53 -47.49 83.52 -9.17
N LEU A 54 -46.80 83.74 -8.05
CA LEU A 54 -46.93 84.96 -7.25
C LEU A 54 -46.46 86.20 -7.98
N GLU A 55 -45.36 86.11 -8.74
CA GLU A 55 -44.83 87.24 -9.51
C GLU A 55 -45.80 87.65 -10.63
N HIS A 56 -46.34 86.68 -11.37
CA HIS A 56 -47.34 86.97 -12.41
C HIS A 56 -48.63 87.53 -11.81
N LEU A 57 -49.13 86.95 -10.71
CA LEU A 57 -50.35 87.43 -10.05
C LEU A 57 -50.16 88.85 -9.51
N LYS A 58 -48.99 89.16 -8.93
CA LYS A 58 -48.64 90.53 -8.50
C LYS A 58 -48.79 91.53 -9.65
N GLU A 59 -48.22 91.24 -10.82
CA GLU A 59 -48.28 92.15 -11.98
C GLU A 59 -49.72 92.31 -12.50
N SER A 60 -50.48 91.22 -12.60
CA SER A 60 -51.88 91.24 -13.01
C SER A 60 -52.74 92.08 -12.05
N LEU A 61 -52.55 91.91 -10.73
CA LEU A 61 -53.29 92.66 -9.73
C LEU A 61 -52.93 94.15 -9.76
N ALA A 62 -51.64 94.50 -9.87
CA ALA A 62 -51.22 95.89 -9.99
C ALA A 62 -51.88 96.61 -11.18
N TYR A 63 -52.00 95.93 -12.32
CA TYR A 63 -52.69 96.44 -13.50
C TYR A 63 -54.20 96.64 -13.27
N LEU A 64 -54.87 95.66 -12.65
CA LEU A 64 -56.31 95.73 -12.39
C LEU A 64 -56.67 96.79 -11.34
N ILE A 65 -55.81 96.99 -10.34
CA ILE A 65 -55.96 98.06 -9.36
C ILE A 65 -55.92 99.43 -10.02
N GLN A 66 -54.99 99.65 -10.97
CA GLN A 66 -54.92 100.91 -11.71
C GLN A 66 -56.21 101.20 -12.51
N LYS A 67 -56.93 100.17 -12.95
CA LYS A 67 -58.21 100.27 -13.65
C LYS A 67 -59.43 100.34 -12.71
N ASN A 68 -59.25 100.25 -11.39
CA ASN A 68 -60.33 100.17 -10.40
C ASN A 68 -61.33 99.01 -10.63
N ASP A 69 -60.87 97.90 -11.23
CA ASP A 69 -61.72 96.73 -11.52
C ASP A 69 -61.67 95.70 -10.37
N PHE A 70 -62.31 96.05 -9.25
CA PHE A 70 -62.30 95.23 -8.03
C PHE A 70 -62.93 93.85 -8.20
N LEU A 71 -63.89 93.70 -9.11
CA LEU A 71 -64.51 92.41 -9.39
C LEU A 71 -63.48 91.44 -9.97
N ARG A 72 -62.66 91.91 -10.91
CA ARG A 72 -61.66 91.12 -11.59
C ARG A 72 -60.43 90.81 -10.72
N ILE A 73 -60.07 91.70 -9.80
CA ILE A 73 -59.06 91.44 -8.75
C ILE A 73 -59.49 90.23 -7.91
N GLN A 74 -60.75 90.20 -7.47
CA GLN A 74 -61.29 89.09 -6.71
C GLN A 74 -61.35 87.78 -7.53
N GLU A 75 -61.65 87.85 -8.83
CA GLU A 75 -61.64 86.68 -9.72
C GLU A 75 -60.23 86.10 -9.92
N GLU A 76 -59.20 86.93 -10.11
CA GLU A 76 -57.80 86.50 -10.26
C GLU A 76 -57.27 85.81 -9.00
N VAL A 77 -57.50 86.40 -7.82
CA VAL A 77 -57.07 85.78 -6.55
C VAL A 77 -57.87 84.51 -6.27
N ALA A 78 -59.18 84.49 -6.53
CA ALA A 78 -60.01 83.30 -6.37
C ALA A 78 -59.63 82.18 -7.36
N GLY A 79 -59.18 82.53 -8.57
CA GLY A 79 -58.74 81.59 -9.61
C GLY A 79 -57.56 80.72 -9.19
N MET A 80 -56.75 81.18 -8.22
CA MET A 80 -55.66 80.38 -7.64
C MET A 80 -56.16 79.11 -6.94
N GLY A 81 -57.45 79.07 -6.55
CA GLY A 81 -58.08 77.90 -5.93
C GLY A 81 -58.38 76.76 -6.90
N SER A 82 -58.12 76.95 -8.20
CA SER A 82 -58.14 75.85 -9.19
C SER A 82 -57.09 74.78 -8.90
N ASP A 83 -55.98 75.15 -8.25
CA ASP A 83 -55.00 74.22 -7.72
C ASP A 83 -55.34 73.85 -6.27
N SER A 84 -55.72 72.59 -6.06
CA SER A 84 -56.15 72.07 -4.76
C SER A 84 -55.05 72.09 -3.69
N SER A 85 -53.79 72.26 -4.08
CA SER A 85 -52.66 72.44 -3.17
C SER A 85 -52.60 73.85 -2.58
N VAL A 86 -53.13 74.87 -3.27
CA VAL A 86 -53.18 76.25 -2.74
C VAL A 86 -54.33 76.35 -1.74
N LYS A 87 -54.01 76.51 -0.44
CA LYS A 87 -55.05 76.63 0.60
C LYS A 87 -55.42 78.07 0.88
N LEU A 88 -54.46 78.99 0.80
CA LEU A 88 -54.65 80.41 1.07
C LEU A 88 -54.07 81.22 -0.09
N ALA A 89 -54.84 82.17 -0.60
CA ALA A 89 -54.34 83.26 -1.42
C ALA A 89 -55.16 84.49 -1.06
N VAL A 90 -54.49 85.53 -0.55
CA VAL A 90 -55.13 86.76 -0.08
C VAL A 90 -54.32 87.97 -0.50
N LEU A 91 -55.02 89.01 -0.94
CA LEU A 91 -54.48 90.34 -1.15
C LEU A 91 -54.92 91.21 0.03
N LEU A 92 -53.95 91.82 0.70
CA LEU A 92 -54.15 92.65 1.88
C LEU A 92 -53.95 94.12 1.55
N ASP A 93 -54.70 95.00 2.21
CA ASP A 93 -54.42 96.44 2.23
C ASP A 93 -53.33 96.81 3.25
N GLU A 94 -53.07 98.11 3.37
CA GLU A 94 -52.04 98.68 4.26
C GLU A 94 -52.30 98.37 5.76
N ASP A 95 -53.57 98.22 6.11
CA ASP A 95 -54.09 97.92 7.45
C ASP A 95 -54.26 96.41 7.69
N ARG A 96 -53.78 95.57 6.75
CA ARG A 96 -53.87 94.10 6.76
C ARG A 96 -55.31 93.58 6.73
N LYS A 97 -56.24 94.33 6.14
CA LYS A 97 -57.57 93.83 5.78
C LYS A 97 -57.55 93.18 4.41
N VAL A 98 -58.35 92.15 4.24
CA VAL A 98 -58.44 91.39 2.99
C VAL A 98 -59.23 92.18 1.95
N LEU A 99 -58.55 92.55 0.86
CA LEU A 99 -59.13 93.15 -0.34
C LEU A 99 -59.63 92.08 -1.32
N ALA A 100 -58.90 90.96 -1.41
CA ALA A 100 -59.30 89.81 -2.20
C ALA A 100 -58.83 88.51 -1.55
N SER A 101 -59.60 87.43 -1.67
CA SER A 101 -59.28 86.11 -1.10
C SER A 101 -59.80 84.99 -1.98
N LEU A 102 -59.21 83.80 -1.87
CA LEU A 102 -59.80 82.54 -2.33
C LEU A 102 -61.25 82.36 -1.86
N ARG A 103 -61.54 82.66 -0.60
CA ARG A 103 -62.88 82.53 -0.02
C ARG A 103 -63.51 83.92 0.10
N ARG A 104 -64.65 84.12 -0.56
CA ARG A 104 -65.39 85.40 -0.49
C ARG A 104 -65.79 85.81 0.94
N GLY A 105 -65.92 84.84 1.86
CA GLY A 105 -66.22 85.09 3.27
C GLY A 105 -65.12 85.80 4.05
N ASP A 106 -63.89 85.85 3.51
CA ASP A 106 -62.74 86.47 4.17
C ASP A 106 -62.64 87.99 3.89
N LEU A 107 -63.41 88.50 2.92
CA LEU A 107 -63.32 89.88 2.47
C LEU A 107 -63.63 90.87 3.60
N GLY A 108 -62.77 91.89 3.76
CA GLY A 108 -62.91 92.93 4.78
C GLY A 108 -62.52 92.51 6.21
N HIS A 109 -62.29 91.22 6.45
CA HIS A 109 -61.73 90.73 7.71
C HIS A 109 -60.23 91.05 7.81
N SER A 110 -59.71 91.13 9.04
CA SER A 110 -58.26 91.23 9.26
C SER A 110 -57.58 89.90 8.97
N LEU A 111 -56.33 89.92 8.51
CA LEU A 111 -55.55 88.69 8.28
C LEU A 111 -55.56 87.73 9.49
N CYS A 112 -55.46 88.26 10.71
CA CYS A 112 -55.47 87.45 11.93
C CYS A 112 -56.79 86.67 12.14
N GLN A 113 -57.91 87.20 11.67
CA GLN A 113 -59.21 86.52 11.71
C GLN A 113 -59.28 85.41 10.65
N VAL A 114 -58.80 85.69 9.45
CA VAL A 114 -58.79 84.72 8.35
C VAL A 114 -57.87 83.55 8.68
N LEU A 115 -56.67 83.81 9.20
CA LEU A 115 -55.72 82.77 9.60
C LEU A 115 -56.20 81.89 10.77
N ALA A 116 -57.23 82.30 11.52
CA ALA A 116 -57.80 81.48 12.59
C ALA A 116 -58.52 80.22 12.06
N ASP A 117 -59.04 80.29 10.83
CA ASP A 117 -59.77 79.21 10.15
C ASP A 117 -58.86 78.28 9.31
N TYR A 118 -57.55 78.53 9.35
CA TYR A 118 -56.53 77.75 8.63
C TYR A 118 -55.70 76.89 9.59
N ALA A 119 -55.05 75.87 9.04
CA ALA A 119 -54.26 74.88 9.80
C ALA A 119 -53.22 75.56 10.71
N ASP A 120 -52.95 74.93 11.87
CA ASP A 120 -52.06 75.46 12.92
C ASP A 120 -50.68 75.90 12.38
N ASP A 121 -50.17 75.23 11.33
CA ASP A 121 -48.89 75.55 10.68
C ASP A 121 -48.87 76.93 10.00
N ILE A 122 -50.00 77.40 9.46
CA ILE A 122 -50.12 78.76 8.89
C ILE A 122 -50.37 79.77 10.02
N ARG A 123 -51.20 79.38 10.98
CA ARG A 123 -51.69 80.22 12.07
C ARG A 123 -50.62 80.61 13.10
N ARG A 124 -49.65 79.73 13.35
CA ARG A 124 -48.59 79.91 14.37
C ARG A 124 -47.23 80.28 13.79
N SER A 125 -47.15 80.61 12.51
CA SER A 125 -45.87 80.97 11.90
C SER A 125 -45.43 82.37 12.36
N ASP A 126 -44.63 82.41 13.44
CA ASP A 126 -43.91 83.63 13.84
C ASP A 126 -43.05 84.16 12.68
N GLN A 127 -42.54 83.23 11.86
CA GLN A 127 -41.82 83.50 10.62
C GLN A 127 -42.66 84.27 9.59
N LEU A 128 -43.94 83.91 9.38
CA LEU A 128 -44.84 84.62 8.46
C LEU A 128 -45.02 86.08 8.90
N THR A 129 -45.20 86.31 10.20
CA THR A 129 -45.37 87.67 10.75
C THR A 129 -44.10 88.51 10.61
N GLN A 130 -42.93 87.90 10.83
CA GLN A 130 -41.63 88.54 10.62
C GLN A 130 -41.40 88.87 9.14
N ASP A 131 -41.68 87.92 8.24
CA ASP A 131 -41.49 88.05 6.80
C ASP A 131 -42.38 89.15 6.20
N MET A 132 -43.63 89.23 6.64
CA MET A 132 -44.54 90.32 6.26
C MET A 132 -44.03 91.70 6.73
N THR A 133 -43.44 91.77 7.92
CA THR A 133 -42.89 93.02 8.47
C THR A 133 -41.61 93.43 7.73
N GLN A 134 -40.79 92.46 7.33
CA GLN A 134 -39.58 92.68 6.53
C GLN A 134 -39.91 93.24 5.14
N ILE A 135 -40.88 92.67 4.43
CA ILE A 135 -41.26 93.08 3.07
C ILE A 135 -41.88 94.49 3.05
N LYS A 136 -42.58 94.90 4.12
CA LYS A 136 -43.11 96.27 4.24
C LYS A 136 -41.99 97.32 4.26
N ASN A 137 -40.81 96.98 4.78
CA ASN A 137 -39.68 97.90 4.91
C ASN A 137 -38.76 97.93 3.67
N ASP A 138 -38.78 96.90 2.83
CA ASP A 138 -37.90 96.76 1.66
C ASP A 138 -38.70 96.38 0.40
N VAL A 139 -39.33 97.40 -0.21
CA VAL A 139 -40.47 97.31 -1.16
C VAL A 139 -40.17 96.63 -2.51
N LYS A 140 -39.00 96.01 -2.72
CA LYS A 140 -38.59 95.57 -4.07
C LYS A 140 -38.60 94.07 -4.35
N ILE A 141 -38.60 93.18 -3.35
CA ILE A 141 -38.45 91.74 -3.62
C ILE A 141 -39.44 90.93 -2.77
N GLY A 142 -40.27 90.10 -3.42
CA GLY A 142 -41.12 89.12 -2.73
C GLY A 142 -40.30 87.97 -2.14
N LYS A 143 -40.80 87.37 -1.06
CA LYS A 143 -40.12 86.29 -0.34
C LYS A 143 -40.92 85.00 -0.44
N ILE A 144 -40.22 83.87 -0.52
CA ILE A 144 -40.80 82.54 -0.40
C ILE A 144 -40.12 81.85 0.76
N SER A 145 -40.90 81.19 1.60
CA SER A 145 -40.41 80.50 2.79
C SER A 145 -41.25 79.26 3.04
N PHE A 146 -40.65 78.30 3.74
CA PHE A 146 -41.30 77.05 4.12
C PHE A 146 -41.87 77.19 5.54
N SER A 147 -42.89 76.40 5.87
CA SER A 147 -43.32 76.24 7.26
C SER A 147 -42.22 75.53 8.07
N GLU A 148 -42.21 75.67 9.40
CA GLU A 148 -41.21 75.03 10.27
C GLU A 148 -41.14 73.51 10.10
N ALA A 149 -42.29 72.88 9.82
CA ALA A 149 -42.39 71.44 9.56
C ALA A 149 -42.19 71.05 8.07
N HIS A 150 -41.93 72.02 7.18
CA HIS A 150 -41.83 71.85 5.74
C HIS A 150 -43.06 71.15 5.12
N HIS A 151 -44.23 71.30 5.73
CA HIS A 151 -45.50 70.77 5.24
C HIS A 151 -46.21 71.71 4.29
N GLY A 152 -45.82 72.98 4.27
CA GLY A 152 -46.31 73.96 3.31
C GLY A 152 -45.23 74.94 2.92
N VAL A 153 -45.43 75.56 1.77
CA VAL A 153 -44.62 76.67 1.27
C VAL A 153 -45.52 77.86 1.08
N TYR A 154 -45.04 79.04 1.46
CA TYR A 154 -45.76 80.27 1.26
C TYR A 154 -44.88 81.33 0.63
N GLY A 155 -45.52 82.27 -0.04
CA GLY A 155 -44.84 83.45 -0.54
C GLY A 155 -45.64 84.71 -0.28
N ILE A 156 -44.90 85.79 -0.03
CA ILE A 156 -45.42 87.12 0.25
C ILE A 156 -44.81 88.08 -0.76
N TYR A 157 -45.66 88.79 -1.49
CA TYR A 157 -45.25 89.72 -2.54
C TYR A 157 -45.93 91.09 -2.34
N PRO A 158 -45.20 92.21 -2.41
CA PRO A 158 -45.80 93.52 -2.31
C PRO A 158 -46.55 93.87 -3.61
N VAL A 159 -47.78 94.38 -3.50
CA VAL A 159 -48.61 94.85 -4.62
C VAL A 159 -48.89 96.34 -4.43
N ILE A 160 -48.65 97.14 -5.46
CA ILE A 160 -48.91 98.60 -5.40
C ILE A 160 -50.42 98.84 -5.52
N LEU A 161 -51.02 99.46 -4.50
CA LEU A 161 -52.46 99.70 -4.43
C LEU A 161 -52.88 101.09 -4.93
N GLY A 162 -51.95 102.06 -4.99
CA GLY A 162 -52.24 103.42 -5.48
C GLY A 162 -51.26 104.47 -4.93
N GLN A 163 -51.40 105.72 -5.40
CA GLN A 163 -50.60 106.87 -4.98
C GLN A 163 -51.48 107.92 -4.28
N HIS A 164 -50.99 108.58 -3.23
CA HIS A 164 -51.62 109.80 -2.69
C HIS A 164 -51.31 110.98 -3.63
N ALA A 165 -52.28 111.88 -3.80
CA ALA A 165 -52.27 112.94 -4.82
C ALA A 165 -51.04 113.87 -4.80
N ASP A 166 -50.29 113.92 -3.69
CA ASP A 166 -49.11 114.78 -3.51
C ASP A 166 -47.76 114.01 -3.35
N SER A 167 -47.71 112.73 -3.71
CA SER A 167 -46.49 111.90 -3.59
C SER A 167 -46.02 111.33 -4.95
N ILE A 168 -44.71 111.40 -5.23
CA ILE A 168 -44.11 110.87 -6.48
C ILE A 168 -43.72 109.38 -6.33
N ARG A 169 -43.69 108.84 -5.11
CA ARG A 169 -43.53 107.40 -4.85
C ARG A 169 -44.89 106.77 -4.54
N PRO A 170 -45.14 105.52 -4.95
CA PRO A 170 -46.34 104.82 -4.55
C PRO A 170 -46.33 104.58 -3.04
N ASP A 171 -47.15 105.35 -2.32
CA ASP A 171 -47.21 105.28 -0.86
C ASP A 171 -48.18 104.20 -0.35
N ARG A 172 -49.09 103.66 -1.19
CA ARG A 172 -49.98 102.55 -0.80
C ARG A 172 -49.53 101.18 -1.30
N ILE A 173 -49.07 100.34 -0.37
CA ILE A 173 -48.57 98.99 -0.65
C ILE A 173 -49.39 97.95 0.10
N GLY A 174 -50.01 97.05 -0.67
CA GLY A 174 -50.67 95.85 -0.18
C GLY A 174 -49.74 94.65 -0.20
N LEU A 175 -50.16 93.57 0.44
CA LEU A 175 -49.42 92.31 0.48
C LEU A 175 -50.24 91.18 -0.12
N LEU A 176 -49.71 90.54 -1.15
CA LEU A 176 -50.22 89.30 -1.70
C LEU A 176 -49.55 88.13 -0.97
N LEU A 177 -50.35 87.36 -0.24
CA LEU A 177 -49.92 86.17 0.47
C LEU A 177 -50.54 84.94 -0.20
N MET A 178 -49.72 83.93 -0.49
CA MET A 178 -50.20 82.62 -0.97
C MET A 178 -49.53 81.49 -0.19
N TRP A 179 -50.29 80.48 0.20
CA TRP A 179 -49.81 79.27 0.88
C TRP A 179 -50.25 78.02 0.13
N GLN A 180 -49.31 77.10 -0.06
CA GLN A 180 -49.47 75.84 -0.76
C GLN A 180 -49.03 74.65 0.11
N ASP A 181 -49.83 73.59 0.12
CA ASP A 181 -49.59 72.33 0.83
C ASP A 181 -48.60 71.44 0.08
N LEU A 182 -47.55 70.97 0.76
CA LEU A 182 -46.51 70.09 0.23
C LEU A 182 -46.75 68.61 0.60
N THR A 183 -47.67 68.32 1.52
CA THR A 183 -47.83 66.97 2.09
C THR A 183 -48.27 65.94 1.04
N THR A 184 -49.18 66.32 0.15
CA THR A 184 -49.67 65.45 -0.93
C THR A 184 -48.58 65.17 -1.96
N ALA A 185 -47.87 66.20 -2.43
CA ALA A 185 -46.80 66.06 -3.40
C ALA A 185 -45.64 65.18 -2.87
N LYS A 186 -45.22 65.39 -1.62
CA LYS A 186 -44.21 64.53 -0.96
C LYS A 186 -44.68 63.08 -0.85
N LYS A 187 -45.97 62.85 -0.56
CA LYS A 187 -46.53 61.50 -0.45
C LYS A 187 -46.53 60.78 -1.80
N ASP A 188 -46.91 61.46 -2.88
CA ASP A 188 -46.97 60.87 -4.23
C ASP A 188 -45.57 60.51 -4.73
N MET A 189 -44.58 61.40 -4.56
CA MET A 189 -43.18 61.13 -4.90
C MET A 189 -42.61 59.92 -4.14
N ARG A 190 -42.92 59.80 -2.84
CA ARG A 190 -42.52 58.66 -2.01
C ARG A 190 -43.16 57.35 -2.49
N GLN A 191 -44.42 57.38 -2.93
CA GLN A 191 -45.09 56.20 -3.50
C GLN A 191 -44.47 55.78 -4.82
N GLU A 192 -44.08 56.73 -5.68
CA GLU A 192 -43.42 56.44 -6.95
C GLU A 192 -42.05 55.79 -6.73
N LEU A 193 -41.24 56.29 -5.80
CA LEU A 193 -39.94 55.70 -5.42
C LEU A 193 -40.10 54.28 -4.86
N LEU A 194 -41.11 54.02 -4.03
CA LEU A 194 -41.41 52.68 -3.53
C LEU A 194 -41.78 51.72 -4.66
N ALA A 195 -42.59 52.16 -5.63
CA ALA A 195 -42.97 51.33 -6.77
C ALA A 195 -41.76 50.99 -7.67
N GLN A 196 -40.90 51.98 -7.95
CA GLN A 196 -39.68 51.76 -8.75
C GLN A 196 -38.71 50.80 -8.07
N THR A 197 -38.48 50.96 -6.77
CA THR A 197 -37.58 50.07 -6.01
C THR A 197 -38.13 48.65 -5.88
N TYR A 198 -39.44 48.47 -5.69
CA TYR A 198 -40.08 47.16 -5.72
C TYR A 198 -39.85 46.44 -7.05
N ASN A 199 -40.09 47.12 -8.18
CA ASN A 199 -39.89 46.54 -9.50
C ASN A 199 -38.42 46.16 -9.76
N ALA A 200 -37.47 47.01 -9.35
CA ALA A 200 -36.04 46.71 -9.50
C ALA A 200 -35.63 45.45 -8.70
N VAL A 201 -36.10 45.33 -7.46
CA VAL A 201 -35.84 44.15 -6.61
C VAL A 201 -36.41 42.89 -7.27
N LEU A 202 -37.64 42.94 -7.79
CA LEU A 202 -38.30 41.80 -8.43
C LEU A 202 -37.53 41.29 -9.66
N VAL A 203 -37.04 42.19 -10.51
CA VAL A 203 -36.23 41.82 -11.70
C VAL A 203 -34.94 41.11 -11.29
N ILE A 204 -34.27 41.61 -10.25
CA ILE A 204 -33.03 41.00 -9.73
C ILE A 204 -33.30 39.59 -9.20
N PHE A 205 -34.40 39.39 -8.45
CA PHE A 205 -34.77 38.07 -7.93
C PHE A 205 -35.08 37.07 -9.06
N LEU A 206 -35.83 37.48 -10.08
CA LEU A 206 -36.12 36.63 -11.24
C LEU A 206 -34.85 36.25 -12.02
N GLY A 207 -33.95 37.21 -12.24
CA GLY A 207 -32.66 36.96 -12.89
C GLY A 207 -31.79 35.98 -12.10
N ALA A 208 -31.69 36.16 -10.78
CA ALA A 208 -30.95 35.25 -9.90
C ALA A 208 -31.52 33.82 -9.94
N GLY A 209 -32.85 33.67 -9.94
CA GLY A 209 -33.52 32.38 -10.07
C GLY A 209 -33.22 31.67 -11.38
N LEU A 210 -33.23 32.41 -12.50
CA LEU A 210 -32.89 31.86 -13.82
C LEU A 210 -31.44 31.38 -13.88
N ILE A 211 -30.49 32.18 -13.37
CA ILE A 211 -29.06 31.80 -13.33
C ILE A 211 -28.87 30.54 -12.50
N LEU A 212 -29.52 30.44 -11.34
CA LEU A 212 -29.44 29.25 -10.48
C LEU A 212 -29.98 28.00 -11.19
N LEU A 213 -31.09 28.14 -11.91
CA LEU A 213 -31.68 27.05 -12.69
C LEU A 213 -30.73 26.59 -13.82
N VAL A 214 -30.16 27.55 -14.55
CA VAL A 214 -29.18 27.26 -15.61
C VAL A 214 -27.97 26.54 -15.03
N LEU A 215 -27.35 27.05 -13.95
CA LEU A 215 -26.22 26.39 -13.29
C LEU A 215 -26.57 24.98 -12.81
N THR A 216 -27.77 24.80 -12.25
CA THR A 216 -28.20 23.49 -11.75
C THR A 216 -28.33 22.46 -12.88
N VAL A 217 -28.96 22.85 -13.99
CA VAL A 217 -29.20 21.95 -15.13
C VAL A 217 -27.92 21.72 -15.95
N TRP A 218 -27.14 22.77 -16.19
CA TRP A 218 -25.99 22.72 -17.07
C TRP A 218 -24.70 22.26 -16.39
N LEU A 219 -24.50 22.52 -15.10
CA LEU A 219 -23.24 22.21 -14.41
C LEU A 219 -23.42 21.14 -13.32
N ILE A 220 -24.37 21.35 -12.38
CA ILE A 220 -24.45 20.52 -11.16
C ILE A 220 -24.95 19.11 -11.46
N ARG A 221 -26.07 18.98 -12.20
CA ARG A 221 -26.65 17.66 -12.51
C ARG A 221 -25.67 16.69 -13.19
N PRO A 222 -24.97 17.04 -14.28
CA PRO A 222 -24.08 16.10 -14.97
C PRO A 222 -22.86 15.71 -14.11
N ILE A 223 -22.27 16.65 -13.36
CA ILE A 223 -21.17 16.34 -12.42
C ILE A 223 -21.62 15.34 -11.36
N ASN A 224 -22.84 15.53 -10.83
CA ASN A 224 -23.37 14.62 -9.82
C ASN A 224 -23.67 13.22 -10.39
N GLN A 225 -24.14 13.13 -11.64
CA GLN A 225 -24.32 11.83 -12.33
C GLN A 225 -23.00 11.08 -12.48
N MET A 226 -21.91 11.79 -12.84
CA MET A 226 -20.57 11.21 -12.90
C MET A 226 -20.08 10.73 -11.52
N ASN A 227 -20.31 11.51 -10.47
CA ASN A 227 -19.94 11.11 -9.11
C ASN A 227 -20.68 9.84 -8.66
N ILE A 228 -21.98 9.73 -8.96
CA ILE A 228 -22.76 8.51 -8.65
C ILE A 228 -22.23 7.32 -9.46
N ALA A 229 -21.94 7.49 -10.75
CA ALA A 229 -21.36 6.44 -11.58
C ALA A 229 -20.00 5.94 -11.04
N ALA A 230 -19.15 6.86 -10.55
CA ALA A 230 -17.87 6.51 -9.92
C ALA A 230 -18.04 5.72 -8.62
N GLN A 231 -19.02 6.06 -7.78
CA GLN A 231 -19.32 5.30 -6.56
C GLN A 231 -19.84 3.89 -6.86
N HIS A 232 -20.62 3.72 -7.92
CA HIS A 232 -21.05 2.39 -8.34
C HIS A 232 -19.90 1.57 -8.93
N LEU A 233 -19.01 2.19 -9.69
CA LEU A 233 -17.81 1.54 -10.21
C LEU A 233 -16.92 1.02 -9.07
N SER A 234 -16.70 1.81 -8.02
CA SER A 234 -15.90 1.39 -6.87
C SER A 234 -16.55 0.29 -6.04
N ALA A 235 -17.88 0.17 -6.09
CA ALA A 235 -18.63 -0.91 -5.46
C ALA A 235 -18.70 -2.19 -6.33
N GLY A 236 -18.08 -2.22 -7.51
CA GLY A 236 -18.11 -3.36 -8.43
C GLY A 236 -19.33 -3.43 -9.35
N ASN A 237 -20.16 -2.38 -9.38
CA ASN A 237 -21.36 -2.30 -10.22
C ASN A 237 -21.06 -1.56 -11.54
N TRP A 238 -20.72 -2.34 -12.58
CA TRP A 238 -20.22 -1.82 -13.85
C TRP A 238 -21.30 -1.28 -14.81
N GLU A 239 -22.59 -1.47 -14.53
CA GLU A 239 -23.69 -1.12 -15.45
C GLU A 239 -24.08 0.37 -15.42
N TYR A 240 -23.70 1.10 -14.36
CA TYR A 240 -24.21 2.45 -14.13
C TYR A 240 -23.59 3.53 -15.05
N THR A 241 -22.50 3.21 -15.77
CA THR A 241 -21.84 4.17 -16.68
C THR A 241 -22.61 4.44 -17.97
N GLN A 242 -23.67 3.66 -18.26
CA GLN A 242 -24.58 3.92 -19.39
C GLN A 242 -25.49 5.14 -19.17
N GLN A 243 -25.60 5.64 -17.94
CA GLN A 243 -26.48 6.77 -17.59
C GLN A 243 -25.80 8.14 -17.69
N LEU A 244 -24.57 8.17 -18.25
CA LEU A 244 -23.81 9.40 -18.39
C LEU A 244 -24.32 10.26 -19.56
N PRO A 245 -24.28 11.60 -19.45
CA PRO A 245 -24.75 12.51 -20.49
C PRO A 245 -23.74 12.62 -21.66
N LEU A 246 -23.60 11.54 -22.43
CA LEU A 246 -22.62 11.40 -23.51
C LEU A 246 -22.90 12.27 -24.75
N TRP A 247 -24.10 12.87 -24.83
CA TRP A 247 -24.57 13.70 -25.95
C TRP A 247 -24.02 15.14 -25.91
N ARG A 248 -23.40 15.57 -24.82
CA ARG A 248 -22.80 16.90 -24.71
C ARG A 248 -21.46 16.98 -25.44
N LYS A 249 -21.19 18.14 -26.03
CA LYS A 249 -19.95 18.45 -26.79
C LYS A 249 -19.05 19.48 -26.09
N ASP A 250 -19.19 19.61 -24.78
CA ASP A 250 -18.38 20.49 -23.93
C ASP A 250 -17.40 19.68 -23.07
N GLU A 251 -16.62 20.35 -22.24
CA GLU A 251 -15.60 19.74 -21.38
C GLU A 251 -16.19 18.65 -20.47
N ILE A 252 -17.42 18.84 -19.99
CA ILE A 252 -18.13 17.87 -19.15
C ILE A 252 -18.51 16.63 -19.97
N GLY A 253 -18.98 16.83 -21.21
CA GLY A 253 -19.25 15.74 -22.15
C GLY A 253 -17.99 14.92 -22.47
N TYR A 254 -16.86 15.58 -22.75
CA TYR A 254 -15.59 14.90 -22.98
C TYR A 254 -15.13 14.11 -21.76
N LEU A 255 -15.25 14.66 -20.55
CA LEU A 255 -14.93 13.97 -19.31
C LEU A 255 -15.83 12.74 -19.10
N ALA A 256 -17.13 12.86 -19.37
CA ALA A 256 -18.07 11.75 -19.26
C ALA A 256 -17.74 10.61 -20.25
N GLN A 257 -17.33 10.95 -21.47
CA GLN A 257 -16.89 9.97 -22.47
C GLN A 257 -15.59 9.27 -22.05
N ALA A 258 -14.58 10.03 -21.58
CA ALA A 258 -13.32 9.47 -21.10
C ALA A 258 -13.53 8.52 -19.91
N PHE A 259 -14.37 8.94 -18.96
CA PHE A 259 -14.75 8.11 -17.81
C PHE A 259 -15.49 6.83 -18.23
N SER A 260 -16.42 6.93 -19.20
CA SER A 260 -17.13 5.77 -19.74
C SER A 260 -16.17 4.77 -20.39
N ARG A 261 -15.25 5.24 -21.25
CA ARG A 261 -14.22 4.38 -21.88
C ARG A 261 -13.38 3.66 -20.82
N MET A 262 -12.87 4.38 -19.83
CA MET A 262 -12.09 3.80 -18.73
C MET A 262 -12.89 2.72 -17.97
N SER A 263 -14.19 2.94 -17.72
CA SER A 263 -15.02 1.95 -17.02
C SER A 263 -15.18 0.64 -17.81
N VAL A 264 -15.27 0.72 -19.15
CA VAL A 264 -15.39 -0.45 -20.02
C VAL A 264 -14.06 -1.22 -20.08
N GLU A 265 -12.94 -0.52 -20.24
CA GLU A 265 -11.60 -1.12 -20.23
C GLU A 265 -11.30 -1.81 -18.90
N LEU A 266 -11.61 -1.16 -17.77
CA LEU A 266 -11.43 -1.76 -16.44
C LEU A 266 -12.28 -3.02 -16.27
N LYS A 267 -13.54 -3.02 -16.73
CA LYS A 267 -14.41 -4.22 -16.68
C LYS A 267 -13.80 -5.38 -17.45
N GLN A 268 -13.28 -5.11 -18.64
CA GLN A 268 -12.64 -6.14 -19.47
C GLN A 268 -11.39 -6.69 -18.81
N LEU A 269 -10.50 -5.82 -18.31
CA LEU A 269 -9.28 -6.24 -17.60
C LEU A 269 -9.59 -7.08 -16.36
N PHE A 270 -10.60 -6.70 -15.56
CA PHE A 270 -11.01 -7.50 -14.41
C PHE A 270 -11.51 -8.89 -14.81
N SER A 271 -12.36 -8.98 -15.84
CA SER A 271 -12.87 -10.27 -16.31
C SER A 271 -11.77 -11.17 -16.89
N GLU A 272 -10.83 -10.61 -17.64
CA GLU A 272 -9.67 -11.35 -18.17
C GLU A 272 -8.76 -11.83 -17.02
N LEU A 273 -8.54 -10.99 -16.00
CA LEU A 273 -7.74 -11.34 -14.84
C LEU A 273 -8.40 -12.45 -14.01
N GLU A 274 -9.71 -12.38 -13.78
CA GLU A 274 -10.47 -13.43 -13.07
C GLU A 274 -10.39 -14.77 -13.80
N ALA A 275 -10.55 -14.78 -15.13
CA ALA A 275 -10.41 -15.99 -15.94
C ALA A 275 -8.98 -16.56 -15.83
N LYS A 276 -7.96 -15.71 -15.90
CA LYS A 276 -6.55 -16.13 -15.80
C LYS A 276 -6.19 -16.62 -14.40
N VAL A 277 -6.74 -16.01 -13.35
CA VAL A 277 -6.57 -16.47 -11.95
C VAL A 277 -7.22 -17.83 -11.78
N SER A 278 -8.43 -18.04 -12.29
CA SER A 278 -9.11 -19.33 -12.23
C SER A 278 -8.33 -20.41 -12.98
N GLU A 279 -7.85 -20.12 -14.18
CA GLU A 279 -7.04 -21.06 -14.97
C GLU A 279 -5.73 -21.43 -14.25
N ARG A 280 -5.01 -20.44 -13.73
CA ARG A 280 -3.75 -20.65 -13.00
C ARG A 280 -3.95 -21.40 -11.70
N THR A 281 -5.05 -21.16 -10.99
CA THR A 281 -5.38 -21.89 -9.76
C THR A 281 -5.62 -23.37 -10.07
N ALA A 282 -6.39 -23.68 -11.12
CA ALA A 282 -6.62 -25.06 -11.56
C ALA A 282 -5.32 -25.76 -12.02
N GLN A 283 -4.46 -25.07 -12.77
CA GLN A 283 -3.15 -25.60 -13.17
C GLN A 283 -2.26 -25.90 -11.95
N LEU A 284 -2.24 -25.01 -10.96
CA LEU A 284 -1.45 -25.17 -9.74
C LEU A 284 -1.96 -26.34 -8.89
N GLU A 285 -3.27 -26.52 -8.78
CA GLU A 285 -3.88 -27.67 -8.11
C GLU A 285 -3.50 -28.99 -8.79
N ALA A 286 -3.58 -29.06 -10.12
CA ALA A 286 -3.18 -30.24 -10.88
C ALA A 286 -1.69 -30.56 -10.68
N ALA A 287 -0.81 -29.55 -10.78
CA ALA A 287 0.62 -29.72 -10.56
C ALA A 287 0.95 -30.17 -9.13
N ASN A 288 0.26 -29.62 -8.12
CA ASN A 288 0.45 -30.03 -6.72
C ASN A 288 0.01 -31.48 -6.47
N GLN A 289 -1.09 -31.91 -7.10
CA GLN A 289 -1.53 -33.31 -7.03
C GLN A 289 -0.50 -34.25 -7.66
N GLU A 290 0.05 -33.87 -8.82
CA GLU A 290 1.09 -34.62 -9.52
C GLU A 290 2.37 -34.72 -8.69
N ILE A 291 2.86 -33.59 -8.15
CA ILE A 291 4.03 -33.57 -7.25
C ILE A 291 3.81 -34.47 -6.04
N THR A 292 2.63 -34.41 -5.43
CA THR A 292 2.30 -35.24 -4.26
C THR A 292 2.31 -36.73 -4.61
N HIS A 293 1.79 -37.09 -5.78
CA HIS A 293 1.80 -38.46 -6.27
C HIS A 293 3.22 -38.96 -6.57
N LEU A 294 4.04 -38.15 -7.23
CA LEU A 294 5.44 -38.48 -7.51
C LEU A 294 6.26 -38.63 -6.23
N ASN A 295 6.10 -37.73 -5.25
CA ASN A 295 6.79 -37.83 -3.96
C ASN A 295 6.44 -39.12 -3.22
N LYS A 296 5.17 -39.54 -3.24
CA LYS A 296 4.76 -40.83 -2.64
C LYS A 296 5.42 -42.02 -3.33
N ARG A 297 5.51 -42.01 -4.67
CA ARG A 297 6.19 -43.07 -5.43
C ARG A 297 7.68 -43.13 -5.11
N LEU A 298 8.36 -41.98 -5.12
CA LEU A 298 9.77 -41.86 -4.76
C LEU A 298 10.04 -42.36 -3.34
N GLN A 299 9.19 -42.01 -2.38
CA GLN A 299 9.34 -42.49 -1.01
C GLN A 299 9.17 -44.02 -0.91
N ALA A 300 8.18 -44.59 -1.60
CA ALA A 300 7.98 -46.03 -1.63
C ALA A 300 9.17 -46.77 -2.28
N GLU A 301 9.74 -46.19 -3.34
CA GLU A 301 10.90 -46.73 -4.04
C GLU A 301 12.18 -46.65 -3.19
N ASN A 302 12.41 -45.53 -2.50
CA ASN A 302 13.52 -45.40 -1.55
C ASN A 302 13.44 -46.42 -0.41
N VAL A 303 12.25 -46.65 0.16
CA VAL A 303 12.05 -47.65 1.21
C VAL A 303 12.33 -49.05 0.68
N ARG A 304 11.85 -49.36 -0.53
CA ARG A 304 12.11 -50.65 -1.18
C ARG A 304 13.61 -50.86 -1.42
N MET A 305 14.29 -49.86 -1.98
CA MET A 305 15.73 -49.92 -2.27
C MET A 305 16.55 -50.07 -0.98
N GLY A 306 16.20 -49.34 0.08
CA GLY A 306 16.82 -49.51 1.40
C GLY A 306 16.64 -50.93 1.96
N THR A 307 15.48 -51.55 1.73
CA THR A 307 15.24 -52.95 2.13
C THR A 307 16.09 -53.93 1.32
N GLU A 308 16.21 -53.72 0.00
CA GLU A 308 17.05 -54.55 -0.88
C GLU A 308 18.54 -54.45 -0.48
N LEU A 309 19.04 -53.27 -0.12
CA LEU A 309 20.40 -53.08 0.39
C LEU A 309 20.61 -53.75 1.76
N GLU A 310 19.64 -53.68 2.67
CA GLU A 310 19.72 -54.37 3.97
C GLU A 310 19.84 -55.89 3.81
N VAL A 311 19.14 -56.46 2.81
CA VAL A 311 19.27 -57.89 2.48
C VAL A 311 20.69 -58.21 2.01
N THR A 312 21.27 -57.39 1.13
CA THR A 312 22.66 -57.57 0.67
C THR A 312 23.66 -57.53 1.83
N ARG A 313 23.50 -56.56 2.74
CA ARG A 313 24.35 -56.48 3.95
C ARG A 313 24.28 -57.75 4.79
N LYS A 314 23.07 -58.30 4.98
CA LYS A 314 22.88 -59.57 5.70
C LYS A 314 23.55 -60.73 4.97
N LEU A 315 23.51 -60.78 3.64
CA LEU A 315 24.18 -61.83 2.87
C LEU A 315 25.70 -61.80 3.07
N GLN A 316 26.33 -60.62 3.06
CA GLN A 316 27.76 -60.49 3.35
C GLN A 316 28.11 -61.00 4.75
N GLN A 317 27.35 -60.58 5.77
CA GLN A 317 27.58 -61.00 7.15
C GLN A 317 27.38 -62.50 7.38
N MET A 318 26.51 -63.16 6.61
CA MET A 318 26.27 -64.61 6.71
C MET A 318 27.44 -65.45 6.20
N VAL A 319 28.36 -64.87 5.43
CA VAL A 319 29.47 -65.58 4.79
C VAL A 319 30.78 -65.44 5.59
N LEU A 320 30.86 -64.47 6.51
CA LEU A 320 32.01 -64.27 7.38
C LEU A 320 32.15 -65.40 8.41
N PRO A 321 33.39 -65.73 8.84
CA PRO A 321 33.62 -66.84 9.75
C PRO A 321 32.97 -66.60 11.12
N HIS A 322 32.23 -67.59 11.61
CA HIS A 322 31.62 -67.54 12.94
C HIS A 322 32.64 -67.80 14.05
N GLN A 323 32.42 -67.24 15.24
CA GLN A 323 33.29 -67.46 16.41
C GLN A 323 33.53 -68.95 16.70
N GLN A 324 32.51 -69.80 16.52
CA GLN A 324 32.62 -71.25 16.72
C GLN A 324 33.59 -71.95 15.75
N GLU A 325 33.84 -71.36 14.58
CA GLU A 325 34.84 -71.86 13.62
C GLU A 325 36.24 -71.43 14.05
N LEU A 326 36.39 -70.19 14.54
CA LEU A 326 37.64 -69.66 15.06
C LEU A 326 38.10 -70.41 16.31
N ASP A 327 37.18 -70.73 17.22
CA ASP A 327 37.47 -71.43 18.48
C ASP A 327 37.99 -72.86 18.28
N LYS A 328 37.79 -73.47 17.10
CA LYS A 328 38.32 -74.82 16.76
C LYS A 328 39.79 -74.81 16.38
N ILE A 329 40.39 -73.64 16.20
CA ILE A 329 41.80 -73.50 15.87
C ILE A 329 42.59 -73.46 17.18
N ASP A 330 43.09 -74.61 17.62
CA ASP A 330 43.73 -74.75 18.94
C ASP A 330 45.02 -73.92 19.07
N ASP A 331 45.80 -73.80 18.00
CA ASP A 331 47.12 -73.16 18.00
C ASP A 331 47.08 -71.63 17.96
N LEU A 332 45.93 -71.03 17.64
CA LEU A 332 45.81 -69.59 17.41
C LEU A 332 44.68 -68.98 18.26
N ASP A 333 44.93 -67.81 18.83
CA ASP A 333 43.92 -66.93 19.42
C ASP A 333 43.55 -65.86 18.40
N ILE A 334 42.34 -65.94 17.85
CA ILE A 334 41.90 -65.12 16.71
C ILE A 334 40.71 -64.27 17.11
N ALA A 335 40.78 -62.96 16.85
CA ALA A 335 39.68 -62.03 17.00
C ALA A 335 39.53 -61.19 15.75
N CYS A 336 38.30 -61.07 15.25
CA CYS A 336 37.99 -60.35 14.01
C CYS A 336 36.96 -59.25 14.26
N PHE A 337 37.06 -58.17 13.50
CA PHE A 337 36.09 -57.08 13.46
C PHE A 337 35.92 -56.62 12.01
N MET A 338 34.69 -56.32 11.61
CA MET A 338 34.36 -55.67 10.35
C MET A 338 33.12 -54.79 10.54
N GLU A 339 33.24 -53.52 10.19
CA GLU A 339 32.14 -52.54 10.20
C GLU A 339 32.10 -51.80 8.85
N PRO A 340 31.10 -52.08 8.00
CA PRO A 340 30.97 -51.40 6.72
C PRO A 340 30.64 -49.90 6.87
N ALA A 341 31.23 -49.04 6.05
CA ALA A 341 30.94 -47.60 6.00
C ALA A 341 29.63 -47.25 5.28
N SER A 342 29.22 -48.12 4.35
CA SER A 342 27.98 -47.98 3.59
C SER A 342 27.06 -49.18 3.82
N GLU A 343 25.92 -49.23 3.12
CA GLU A 343 25.01 -50.36 3.22
C GLU A 343 25.64 -51.68 2.76
N VAL A 344 26.65 -51.65 1.88
CA VAL A 344 27.37 -52.84 1.36
C VAL A 344 28.86 -52.55 1.28
N GLY A 345 29.67 -53.35 1.98
CA GLY A 345 31.12 -53.16 2.07
C GLY A 345 31.91 -53.86 0.94
N GLY A 346 33.09 -53.33 0.62
CA GLY A 346 34.10 -53.94 -0.25
C GLY A 346 35.12 -54.81 0.49
N ASP A 347 35.30 -54.58 1.80
CA ASP A 347 36.26 -55.35 2.60
C ASP A 347 35.95 -56.85 2.63
N TYR A 348 36.99 -57.65 2.52
CA TYR A 348 36.99 -59.10 2.62
C TYR A 348 37.86 -59.54 3.80
N TYR A 349 37.35 -60.45 4.63
CA TYR A 349 38.21 -61.32 5.40
C TYR A 349 37.60 -62.72 5.52
N ASP A 350 38.46 -63.72 5.71
CA ASP A 350 38.04 -65.09 5.97
C ASP A 350 39.11 -65.84 6.76
N VAL A 351 38.69 -66.84 7.54
CA VAL A 351 39.55 -67.71 8.32
C VAL A 351 39.07 -69.14 8.13
N LEU A 352 39.82 -69.92 7.37
CA LEU A 352 39.44 -71.26 6.94
C LEU A 352 40.47 -72.29 7.40
N GLN A 353 40.03 -73.28 8.15
CA GLN A 353 40.87 -74.41 8.56
C GLN A 353 40.65 -75.62 7.64
N HIS A 354 41.72 -76.18 7.08
CA HIS A 354 41.68 -77.40 6.26
C HIS A 354 42.96 -78.22 6.42
N ASN A 355 42.84 -79.53 6.72
CA ASN A 355 43.98 -80.46 6.87
C ASN A 355 45.09 -79.97 7.83
N GLY A 356 44.73 -79.27 8.91
CA GLY A 356 45.67 -78.71 9.88
C GLY A 356 46.28 -77.36 9.48
N HIS A 357 46.09 -76.92 8.23
CA HIS A 357 46.44 -75.57 7.78
C HIS A 357 45.31 -74.59 8.12
N VAL A 358 45.68 -73.36 8.47
CA VAL A 358 44.74 -72.25 8.66
C VAL A 358 45.05 -71.20 7.62
N LYS A 359 44.15 -71.02 6.66
CA LYS A 359 44.24 -70.00 5.62
C LYS A 359 43.44 -68.77 6.04
N ILE A 360 44.11 -67.63 6.13
CA ILE A 360 43.55 -66.35 6.55
C ILE A 360 43.66 -65.39 5.37
N GLY A 361 42.53 -64.84 4.94
CA GLY A 361 42.49 -63.83 3.88
C GLY A 361 42.06 -62.49 4.44
N ILE A 362 42.65 -61.41 3.91
CA ILE A 362 42.18 -60.04 4.08
C ILE A 362 42.36 -59.27 2.77
N GLY A 363 41.41 -58.42 2.43
CA GLY A 363 41.51 -57.57 1.25
C GLY A 363 40.46 -56.48 1.21
N ASP A 364 40.66 -55.51 0.33
CA ASP A 364 39.66 -54.47 0.07
C ASP A 364 39.48 -54.26 -1.44
N VAL A 365 38.21 -54.20 -1.85
CA VAL A 365 37.77 -53.93 -3.22
C VAL A 365 37.59 -52.44 -3.39
N THR A 366 38.24 -51.86 -4.40
CA THR A 366 38.21 -50.42 -4.66
C THR A 366 36.80 -49.83 -4.66
N GLY A 367 36.52 -48.98 -3.67
CA GLY A 367 35.26 -48.28 -3.46
C GLY A 367 34.12 -49.18 -2.97
N HIS A 368 33.14 -48.60 -2.28
CA HIS A 368 32.05 -49.34 -1.64
C HIS A 368 30.80 -49.55 -2.53
N GLY A 369 29.82 -50.31 -2.05
CA GLY A 369 28.52 -50.52 -2.70
C GLY A 369 28.26 -51.95 -3.20
N LEU A 370 27.21 -52.13 -4.02
CA LEU A 370 26.74 -53.45 -4.43
C LEU A 370 27.77 -54.24 -5.24
N GLU A 371 28.43 -53.59 -6.20
CA GLU A 371 29.44 -54.25 -7.06
C GLU A 371 30.64 -54.75 -6.26
N SER A 372 31.17 -53.93 -5.34
CA SER A 372 32.31 -54.36 -4.50
C SER A 372 31.90 -55.50 -3.57
N GLY A 373 30.69 -55.44 -3.02
CA GLY A 373 30.18 -56.53 -2.20
C GLY A 373 29.97 -57.85 -2.94
N VAL A 374 29.56 -57.81 -4.21
CA VAL A 374 29.49 -59.01 -5.06
C VAL A 374 30.89 -59.56 -5.33
N LEU A 375 31.87 -58.70 -5.63
CA LEU A 375 33.25 -59.14 -5.84
C LEU A 375 33.84 -59.77 -4.58
N MET A 376 33.60 -59.20 -3.40
CA MET A 376 33.99 -59.80 -2.12
C MET A 376 33.44 -61.23 -1.95
N LEU A 377 32.17 -61.47 -2.29
CA LEU A 377 31.57 -62.82 -2.24
C LEU A 377 32.22 -63.79 -3.24
N MET A 378 32.59 -63.29 -4.44
CA MET A 378 33.32 -64.09 -5.43
C MET A 378 34.71 -64.47 -4.93
N VAL A 379 35.42 -63.54 -4.29
CA VAL A 379 36.73 -63.79 -3.66
C VAL A 379 36.60 -64.88 -2.62
N GLN A 380 35.65 -64.75 -1.71
CA GLN A 380 35.40 -65.74 -0.66
C GLN A 380 35.14 -67.13 -1.24
N THR A 381 34.29 -67.22 -2.25
CA THR A 381 33.96 -68.48 -2.93
C THR A 381 35.19 -69.07 -3.62
N ALA A 382 36.00 -68.24 -4.29
CA ALA A 382 37.21 -68.65 -4.97
C ALA A 382 38.26 -69.17 -3.98
N VAL A 383 38.54 -68.44 -2.89
CA VAL A 383 39.48 -68.83 -1.84
C VAL A 383 39.08 -70.18 -1.24
N ARG A 384 37.79 -70.32 -0.86
CA ARG A 384 37.29 -71.58 -0.29
C ARG A 384 37.37 -72.75 -1.27
N THR A 385 37.07 -72.51 -2.55
CA THR A 385 37.15 -73.55 -3.58
C THR A 385 38.59 -74.01 -3.81
N LEU A 386 39.54 -73.07 -3.91
CA LEU A 386 40.96 -73.40 -4.10
C LEU A 386 41.52 -74.15 -2.88
N LEU A 387 41.10 -73.78 -1.67
CA LEU A 387 41.47 -74.48 -0.43
C LEU A 387 40.98 -75.93 -0.43
N LEU A 388 39.70 -76.17 -0.75
CA LEU A 388 39.12 -77.52 -0.78
C LEU A 388 39.72 -78.42 -1.87
N ASN A 389 40.30 -77.83 -2.92
CA ASN A 389 41.02 -78.54 -3.97
C ASN A 389 42.53 -78.72 -3.65
N ASN A 390 42.97 -78.39 -2.44
CA ASN A 390 44.35 -78.53 -1.97
C ASN A 390 45.37 -77.79 -2.85
N VAL A 391 45.03 -76.59 -3.34
CA VAL A 391 45.98 -75.70 -3.99
C VAL A 391 46.84 -75.04 -2.90
N THR A 392 48.06 -75.54 -2.71
CA THR A 392 48.96 -75.10 -1.63
C THR A 392 50.00 -74.08 -2.06
N ASP A 393 50.46 -74.13 -3.32
CA ASP A 393 51.44 -73.17 -3.85
C ASP A 393 50.83 -71.75 -3.88
N PRO A 394 51.37 -70.76 -3.14
CA PRO A 394 50.76 -69.44 -3.02
C PRO A 394 50.66 -68.70 -4.36
N LYS A 395 51.64 -68.91 -5.25
CA LYS A 395 51.72 -68.27 -6.55
C LYS A 395 50.65 -68.80 -7.50
N VAL A 396 50.48 -70.12 -7.55
CA VAL A 396 49.40 -70.78 -8.29
C VAL A 396 48.04 -70.40 -7.70
N PHE A 397 47.93 -70.34 -6.37
CA PHE A 397 46.69 -69.96 -5.67
C PHE A 397 46.20 -68.57 -6.10
N MET A 398 47.06 -67.55 -5.98
CA MET A 398 46.73 -66.18 -6.36
C MET A 398 46.48 -66.03 -7.87
N THR A 399 47.23 -66.74 -8.71
CA THR A 399 47.05 -66.69 -10.17
C THR A 399 45.69 -67.27 -10.60
N LEU A 400 45.29 -68.42 -10.02
CA LEU A 400 43.99 -69.03 -10.31
C LEU A 400 42.83 -68.16 -9.78
N LEU A 401 42.99 -67.60 -8.58
CA LEU A 401 42.02 -66.67 -8.00
C LEU A 401 41.84 -65.44 -8.88
N ASN A 402 42.93 -64.81 -9.33
CA ASN A 402 42.88 -63.65 -10.21
C ASN A 402 42.18 -63.96 -11.52
N ARG A 403 42.51 -65.07 -12.16
CA ARG A 403 41.89 -65.45 -13.44
C ARG A 403 40.37 -65.63 -13.31
N ALA A 404 39.93 -66.30 -12.24
CA ALA A 404 38.52 -66.50 -11.97
C ALA A 404 37.78 -65.17 -11.73
N LEU A 405 38.42 -64.20 -11.07
CA LEU A 405 37.81 -62.90 -10.80
C LEU A 405 37.87 -61.95 -12.00
N TYR A 406 38.98 -61.92 -12.74
CA TYR A 406 39.17 -61.08 -13.91
C TYR A 406 38.08 -61.32 -14.96
N ASP A 407 37.81 -62.58 -15.31
CA ASP A 407 36.78 -62.93 -16.28
C ASP A 407 35.37 -62.49 -15.81
N ASN A 408 35.10 -62.57 -14.51
CA ASN A 408 33.83 -62.12 -13.93
C ASN A 408 33.72 -60.59 -13.89
N ILE A 409 34.79 -59.87 -13.54
CA ILE A 409 34.84 -58.41 -13.53
C ILE A 409 34.60 -57.86 -14.93
N GLN A 410 35.28 -58.42 -15.95
CA GLN A 410 35.07 -58.05 -17.35
C GLN A 410 33.64 -58.31 -17.80
N ARG A 411 33.05 -59.43 -17.39
CA ARG A 411 31.65 -59.77 -17.70
C ARG A 411 30.64 -58.85 -17.02
N MET A 412 30.96 -58.34 -15.84
CA MET A 412 30.15 -57.36 -15.11
C MET A 412 30.31 -55.94 -15.64
N GLU A 413 31.24 -55.70 -16.57
CA GLU A 413 31.61 -54.36 -17.05
C GLU A 413 32.04 -53.42 -15.91
N SER A 414 32.65 -53.98 -14.86
CA SER A 414 33.12 -53.22 -13.69
C SER A 414 34.60 -52.85 -13.85
N ASP A 415 34.98 -51.68 -13.34
CA ASP A 415 36.37 -51.19 -13.29
C ASP A 415 37.04 -51.42 -11.93
N LYS A 416 36.33 -52.10 -11.01
CA LYS A 416 36.82 -52.40 -9.67
C LYS A 416 37.92 -53.46 -9.69
N ASN A 417 38.86 -53.30 -8.77
CA ASN A 417 39.94 -54.25 -8.49
C ASN A 417 40.07 -54.47 -6.97
N LEU A 418 40.88 -55.44 -6.58
CA LEU A 418 40.99 -55.89 -5.19
C LEU A 418 42.45 -55.93 -4.75
N THR A 419 42.74 -55.35 -3.59
CA THR A 419 43.94 -55.70 -2.83
C THR A 419 43.64 -56.95 -2.01
N LEU A 420 44.53 -57.93 -1.98
CA LEU A 420 44.30 -59.20 -1.28
C LEU A 420 45.61 -59.78 -0.76
N SER A 421 45.65 -60.08 0.53
CA SER A 421 46.70 -60.88 1.17
C SER A 421 46.11 -62.18 1.69
N ILE A 422 46.81 -63.29 1.40
CA ILE A 422 46.50 -64.63 1.88
C ILE A 422 47.67 -65.11 2.74
N LEU A 423 47.36 -65.54 3.95
CA LEU A 423 48.28 -66.09 4.92
C LEU A 423 47.94 -67.57 5.11
N ASP A 424 48.92 -68.46 4.94
CA ASP A 424 48.79 -69.90 5.23
C ASP A 424 49.60 -70.24 6.48
N TYR A 425 48.91 -70.65 7.54
CA TYR A 425 49.53 -71.05 8.81
C TYR A 425 49.60 -72.57 8.95
N PHE A 426 50.79 -73.05 9.27
CA PHE A 426 51.01 -74.43 9.68
C PHE A 426 52.21 -74.52 10.64
N ASP A 427 52.01 -75.16 11.80
CA ASP A 427 53.07 -75.50 12.76
C ASP A 427 54.00 -74.31 13.12
N GLY A 428 53.39 -73.17 13.50
CA GLY A 428 54.14 -71.97 13.90
C GLY A 428 54.73 -71.15 12.76
N LYS A 429 54.48 -71.51 11.50
CA LYS A 429 54.94 -70.74 10.34
C LYS A 429 53.76 -70.16 9.57
N PHE A 430 53.90 -68.91 9.18
CA PHE A 430 53.01 -68.22 8.27
C PHE A 430 53.69 -68.04 6.92
N CYS A 431 53.02 -68.44 5.83
CA CYS A 431 53.39 -68.08 4.47
C CYS A 431 52.44 -66.99 3.99
N LEU A 432 52.95 -65.78 3.79
CA LEU A 432 52.21 -64.61 3.31
C LEU A 432 52.40 -64.46 1.79
N SER A 433 51.33 -64.23 1.05
CA SER A 433 51.36 -63.93 -0.38
C SER A 433 50.23 -62.96 -0.75
N GLY A 434 50.40 -62.20 -1.82
CA GLY A 434 49.47 -61.15 -2.20
C GLY A 434 49.80 -59.80 -1.57
N GLN A 435 49.03 -58.78 -1.95
CA GLN A 435 49.27 -57.39 -1.60
C GLN A 435 48.00 -56.78 -1.01
N HIS A 436 48.04 -56.41 0.27
CA HIS A 436 47.03 -55.64 0.99
C HIS A 436 47.63 -55.07 2.27
N GLU A 437 47.64 -53.73 2.39
CA GLU A 437 48.21 -52.99 3.52
C GLU A 437 49.57 -53.52 4.02
N GLU A 438 50.06 -53.02 5.15
CA GLU A 438 51.22 -53.63 5.82
C GLU A 438 50.75 -54.70 6.81
N VAL A 439 51.47 -55.82 6.89
CA VAL A 439 51.19 -56.87 7.87
C VAL A 439 52.00 -56.60 9.14
N LEU A 440 51.33 -56.50 10.29
CA LEU A 440 52.00 -56.16 11.55
C LEU A 440 52.41 -57.43 12.29
N HIS A 441 53.70 -57.79 12.24
CA HIS A 441 54.26 -58.87 13.05
C HIS A 441 54.60 -58.34 14.44
N VAL A 442 53.83 -58.77 15.44
CA VAL A 442 53.99 -58.35 16.83
C VAL A 442 54.76 -59.41 17.61
N ARG A 443 55.90 -59.03 18.17
CA ARG A 443 56.75 -59.88 19.00
C ARG A 443 56.18 -60.00 20.41
N ARG A 444 56.69 -60.96 21.17
CA ARG A 444 56.25 -61.24 22.55
C ARG A 444 56.39 -60.05 23.50
N ASP A 445 57.39 -59.19 23.28
CA ASP A 445 57.63 -57.97 24.06
C ASP A 445 56.75 -56.79 23.61
N GLY A 446 55.90 -56.99 22.60
CA GLY A 446 55.04 -55.96 22.01
C GLY A 446 55.75 -55.12 20.93
N SER A 447 57.02 -55.37 20.62
CA SER A 447 57.66 -54.71 19.48
C SER A 447 57.01 -55.15 18.16
N ILE A 448 56.82 -54.21 17.25
CA ILE A 448 56.10 -54.42 15.99
C ILE A 448 57.08 -54.28 14.83
N HIS A 449 57.09 -55.30 13.96
CA HIS A 449 57.75 -55.25 12.68
C HIS A 449 56.68 -55.18 11.59
N CYS A 450 56.60 -54.05 10.88
CA CYS A 450 55.73 -53.92 9.72
C CYS A 450 56.37 -54.64 8.53
N ILE A 451 55.62 -55.59 7.96
CA ILE A 451 55.99 -56.31 6.76
C ILE A 451 55.28 -55.65 5.58
N ASP A 452 56.07 -55.08 4.68
CA ASP A 452 55.58 -54.52 3.42
C ASP A 452 55.13 -55.64 2.48
N THR A 453 53.89 -55.55 1.99
CA THR A 453 53.29 -56.53 1.09
C THR A 453 53.42 -56.17 -0.39
N PHE A 454 53.98 -54.99 -0.71
CA PHE A 454 54.02 -54.45 -2.06
C PHE A 454 54.68 -55.39 -3.08
N ASP A 455 55.76 -56.06 -2.68
CA ASP A 455 56.51 -56.98 -3.54
C ASP A 455 55.98 -58.44 -3.50
N LEU A 456 54.92 -58.72 -2.73
CA LEU A 456 54.36 -60.07 -2.56
C LEU A 456 53.13 -60.33 -3.46
N GLY A 457 52.60 -59.31 -4.13
CA GLY A 457 51.40 -59.43 -4.95
C GLY A 457 51.14 -58.28 -5.89
N PHE A 458 49.92 -58.27 -6.44
CA PHE A 458 49.41 -57.22 -7.31
C PHE A 458 47.89 -57.10 -7.16
N LEU A 459 47.33 -56.00 -7.66
CA LEU A 459 45.88 -55.79 -7.68
C LEU A 459 45.17 -56.91 -8.46
N VAL A 460 44.33 -57.65 -7.76
CA VAL A 460 43.51 -58.74 -8.28
C VAL A 460 42.40 -58.16 -9.16
N GLY A 461 42.19 -58.76 -10.34
CA GLY A 461 41.18 -58.34 -11.29
C GLY A 461 41.59 -57.18 -12.21
N LEU A 462 42.76 -56.58 -11.99
CA LEU A 462 43.24 -55.46 -12.82
C LEU A 462 43.79 -55.92 -14.18
N THR A 463 44.44 -57.09 -14.23
CA THR A 463 44.98 -57.68 -15.45
C THR A 463 44.78 -59.18 -15.47
N GLU A 464 44.75 -59.79 -16.66
CA GLU A 464 44.43 -61.21 -16.86
C GLU A 464 45.43 -62.14 -16.16
N ASP A 465 46.72 -61.82 -16.22
CA ASP A 465 47.80 -62.62 -15.65
C ASP A 465 48.67 -61.79 -14.68
N ILE A 466 48.56 -62.11 -13.39
CA ILE A 466 49.37 -61.49 -12.33
C ILE A 466 50.55 -62.35 -11.89
N SER A 467 50.78 -63.52 -12.50
CA SER A 467 51.75 -64.52 -12.00
C SER A 467 53.17 -63.97 -11.84
N ARG A 468 53.57 -62.98 -12.64
CA ARG A 468 54.91 -62.36 -12.55
C ARG A 468 55.10 -61.46 -11.33
N PHE A 469 54.00 -61.00 -10.74
CA PHE A 469 53.98 -60.06 -9.61
C PHE A 469 53.66 -60.76 -8.28
N VAL A 470 53.37 -62.07 -8.31
CA VAL A 470 53.10 -62.82 -7.09
C VAL A 470 54.38 -63.48 -6.58
N ASP A 471 54.67 -63.20 -5.31
CA ASP A 471 55.71 -63.82 -4.53
C ASP A 471 55.15 -64.28 -3.16
N ASN A 472 56.01 -64.81 -2.30
CA ASN A 472 55.65 -65.14 -0.93
C ASN A 472 56.76 -64.85 0.07
N MET A 473 56.38 -64.72 1.34
CA MET A 473 57.29 -64.55 2.45
C MET A 473 56.93 -65.49 3.58
N GLU A 474 57.92 -66.23 4.10
CA GLU A 474 57.75 -67.05 5.29
C GLU A 474 58.11 -66.28 6.56
N VAL A 475 57.24 -66.35 7.56
CA VAL A 475 57.42 -65.73 8.87
C VAL A 475 57.22 -66.81 9.94
N GLU A 476 58.25 -67.03 10.76
CA GLU A 476 58.15 -67.90 11.93
C GLU A 476 57.55 -67.12 13.10
N LEU A 477 56.46 -67.65 13.66
CA LEU A 477 55.86 -67.17 14.90
C LEU A 477 56.28 -68.04 16.07
N LYS A 478 56.74 -67.36 17.11
CA LYS A 478 57.01 -67.96 18.42
C LYS A 478 55.85 -67.72 19.36
N THR A 479 55.74 -68.57 20.39
CA THR A 479 54.65 -68.49 21.36
C THR A 479 54.54 -67.09 21.98
N GLY A 480 53.34 -66.51 21.92
CA GLY A 480 53.06 -65.14 22.39
C GLY A 480 53.38 -64.04 21.37
N GLU A 481 53.92 -64.38 20.20
CA GLU A 481 53.95 -63.52 19.02
C GLU A 481 52.65 -63.67 18.22
N GLY A 482 52.45 -62.79 17.24
CA GLY A 482 51.24 -62.79 16.44
C GLY A 482 51.30 -61.83 15.28
N ILE A 483 50.21 -61.80 14.53
CA ILE A 483 50.03 -60.98 13.34
C ILE A 483 48.75 -60.17 13.52
N VAL A 484 48.81 -58.88 13.15
CA VAL A 484 47.64 -58.02 13.02
C VAL A 484 47.49 -57.61 11.56
N LEU A 485 46.29 -57.81 11.03
CA LEU A 485 45.89 -57.42 9.68
C LEU A 485 44.79 -56.36 9.79
N TYR A 486 44.81 -55.38 8.90
CA TYR A 486 43.86 -54.27 8.92
C TYR A 486 43.62 -53.75 7.51
N THR A 487 42.48 -53.08 7.31
CA THR A 487 42.18 -52.30 6.09
C THR A 487 42.43 -50.81 6.31
N ASP A 488 42.57 -50.06 5.23
CA ASP A 488 42.86 -48.63 5.24
C ASP A 488 41.77 -47.80 5.95
N GLY A 489 40.54 -48.29 6.09
CA GLY A 489 39.50 -47.68 6.91
C GLY A 489 39.91 -47.44 8.38
N ILE A 490 40.93 -48.13 8.90
CA ILE A 490 41.54 -47.81 10.19
C ILE A 490 42.55 -46.67 10.08
N THR A 491 43.55 -46.79 9.20
CA THR A 491 44.67 -45.83 9.12
C THR A 491 44.23 -44.50 8.52
N GLU A 492 43.28 -44.52 7.59
CA GLU A 492 42.69 -43.37 6.94
C GLU A 492 41.49 -42.77 7.67
N ALA A 493 41.06 -43.35 8.81
CA ALA A 493 39.99 -42.81 9.63
C ALA A 493 40.22 -41.33 10.00
N ARG A 494 39.29 -40.45 9.63
CA ARG A 494 39.39 -39.00 9.82
C ARG A 494 38.60 -38.56 11.04
N ASN A 495 39.22 -37.70 11.85
CA ASN A 495 38.50 -36.97 12.90
C ASN A 495 37.79 -35.72 12.33
N ASN A 496 37.03 -35.01 13.17
CA ASN A 496 36.34 -33.75 12.83
C ASN A 496 37.25 -32.63 12.25
N LYS A 497 38.57 -32.75 12.38
CA LYS A 497 39.56 -31.80 11.82
C LYS A 497 40.18 -32.32 10.52
N GLY A 498 39.72 -33.45 9.99
CA GLY A 498 40.23 -34.11 8.79
C GLY A 498 41.58 -34.82 8.96
N LYS A 499 42.09 -34.95 10.19
CA LYS A 499 43.37 -35.63 10.48
C LYS A 499 43.16 -37.15 10.50
N LEU A 500 44.00 -37.86 9.75
CA LEU A 500 44.06 -39.33 9.69
C LEU A 500 44.47 -39.92 11.04
N TYR A 501 44.01 -41.13 11.34
CA TYR A 501 44.38 -41.90 12.53
C TYR A 501 45.86 -42.33 12.45
N GLY A 502 46.24 -42.89 11.30
CA GLY A 502 47.60 -43.24 10.92
C GLY A 502 48.13 -44.52 11.55
N LEU A 503 49.04 -45.17 10.83
CA LEU A 503 49.64 -46.44 11.24
C LEU A 503 50.42 -46.35 12.56
N ALA A 504 51.16 -45.25 12.78
CA ALA A 504 51.95 -45.08 13.99
C ALA A 504 51.10 -45.14 15.28
N ARG A 505 49.86 -44.64 15.23
CA ARG A 505 48.93 -44.70 16.35
C ARG A 505 48.36 -46.10 16.52
N LEU A 506 48.00 -46.78 15.43
CA LEU A 506 47.57 -48.17 15.44
C LEU A 506 48.60 -49.06 16.14
N CYS A 507 49.87 -48.97 15.72
CA CYS A 507 50.98 -49.71 16.32
C CYS A 507 51.15 -49.42 17.82
N GLU A 508 50.99 -48.17 18.25
CA GLU A 508 51.11 -47.81 19.67
C GLU A 508 50.03 -48.43 20.55
N VAL A 509 48.78 -48.46 20.06
CA VAL A 509 47.67 -49.11 20.77
C VAL A 509 47.89 -50.62 20.84
N ILE A 510 48.24 -51.25 19.72
CA ILE A 510 48.52 -52.69 19.68
C ILE A 510 49.64 -53.04 20.66
N ARG A 511 50.76 -52.32 20.64
CA ARG A 511 51.91 -52.51 21.53
C ARG A 511 51.52 -52.45 23.01
N THR A 512 50.70 -51.46 23.37
CA THR A 512 50.27 -51.24 24.76
C THR A 512 49.38 -52.37 25.28
N HIS A 513 48.54 -52.93 24.41
CA HIS A 513 47.54 -53.93 24.78
C HIS A 513 47.96 -55.37 24.45
N TRP A 514 49.13 -55.57 23.82
CA TRP A 514 49.54 -56.88 23.29
C TRP A 514 49.58 -58.01 24.32
N GLN A 515 49.80 -57.72 25.61
CA GLN A 515 49.82 -58.76 26.64
C GLN A 515 48.42 -59.34 26.96
N GLY A 516 47.34 -58.73 26.47
CA GLY A 516 45.97 -59.24 26.58
C GLY A 516 45.64 -60.38 25.60
N THR A 517 44.37 -60.79 25.55
CA THR A 517 43.86 -61.71 24.50
C THR A 517 43.76 -61.01 23.15
N SER A 518 43.63 -61.76 22.06
CA SER A 518 43.36 -61.17 20.73
C SER A 518 42.13 -60.25 20.75
N GLU A 519 41.08 -60.68 21.45
CA GLU A 519 39.83 -59.93 21.66
C GLU A 519 40.07 -58.60 22.39
N ALA A 520 40.88 -58.59 23.45
CA ALA A 520 41.19 -57.38 24.20
C ALA A 520 42.01 -56.37 23.37
N VAL A 521 42.92 -56.85 22.52
CA VAL A 521 43.68 -56.01 21.59
C VAL A 521 42.75 -55.40 20.54
N LYS A 522 41.89 -56.23 19.93
CA LYS A 522 40.88 -55.79 18.97
C LYS A 522 39.99 -54.71 19.56
N ASP A 523 39.39 -54.95 20.73
CA ASP A 523 38.50 -54.00 21.39
C ASP A 523 39.20 -52.68 21.72
N ALA A 524 40.47 -52.73 22.15
CA ALA A 524 41.26 -51.52 22.43
C ALA A 524 41.50 -50.70 21.15
N VAL A 525 41.85 -51.35 20.03
CA VAL A 525 42.04 -50.68 18.74
C VAL A 525 40.74 -50.05 18.25
N ILE A 526 39.64 -50.80 18.23
CA ILE A 526 38.35 -50.29 17.75
C ILE A 526 37.84 -49.14 18.63
N ALA A 527 38.02 -49.23 19.95
CA ALA A 527 37.66 -48.15 20.86
C ALA A 527 38.48 -46.87 20.59
N ASP A 528 39.79 -46.98 20.35
CA ASP A 528 40.65 -45.81 20.06
C ASP A 528 40.34 -45.19 18.69
N VAL A 529 40.07 -46.01 17.67
CA VAL A 529 39.63 -45.54 16.34
C VAL A 529 38.31 -44.78 16.44
N ARG A 530 37.30 -45.34 17.12
CA ARG A 530 36.00 -44.67 17.35
C ARG A 530 36.15 -43.38 18.13
N ALA A 531 37.00 -43.36 19.16
CA ALA A 531 37.28 -42.15 19.93
C ALA A 531 37.98 -41.07 19.08
N HIS A 532 38.82 -41.46 18.12
CA HIS A 532 39.44 -40.53 17.18
C HIS A 532 38.45 -39.95 16.17
N ILE A 533 37.58 -40.79 15.58
CA ILE A 533 36.53 -40.35 14.64
C ILE A 533 35.56 -39.37 15.32
N GLY A 534 35.09 -39.70 16.53
CA GLY A 534 34.11 -38.91 17.26
C GLY A 534 32.75 -38.87 16.54
N ASP A 535 32.24 -37.68 16.26
CA ASP A 535 30.97 -37.47 15.54
C ASP A 535 31.15 -37.43 14.01
N ALA A 536 32.37 -37.65 13.49
CA ALA A 536 32.63 -37.65 12.05
C ALA A 536 32.02 -38.89 11.37
N LYS A 537 31.73 -38.77 10.08
CA LYS A 537 31.21 -39.89 9.28
C LYS A 537 32.33 -40.90 9.00
N ILE A 538 32.04 -42.19 9.16
CA ILE A 538 32.89 -43.28 8.66
C ILE A 538 32.82 -43.26 7.13
N LEU A 539 33.98 -43.16 6.48
CA LEU A 539 34.07 -43.01 5.02
C LEU A 539 34.42 -44.31 4.31
N ASP A 540 35.09 -45.24 5.01
CA ASP A 540 35.50 -46.53 4.46
C ASP A 540 35.30 -47.67 5.46
N ASP A 541 35.26 -48.89 4.94
CA ASP A 541 35.01 -50.10 5.72
C ASP A 541 36.16 -50.34 6.71
N VAL A 542 35.81 -50.71 7.94
CA VAL A 542 36.78 -50.91 9.03
C VAL A 542 36.93 -52.39 9.32
N THR A 543 38.03 -53.00 8.88
CA THR A 543 38.33 -54.41 9.14
C THR A 543 39.62 -54.58 9.94
N LEU A 544 39.58 -55.46 10.94
CA LEU A 544 40.72 -55.78 11.82
C LEU A 544 40.73 -57.27 12.16
N LEU A 545 41.87 -57.93 11.98
CA LEU A 545 42.12 -59.27 12.45
C LEU A 545 43.34 -59.28 13.38
N VAL A 546 43.17 -59.83 14.58
CA VAL A 546 44.23 -60.03 15.55
C VAL A 546 44.43 -61.52 15.74
N ILE A 547 45.62 -62.02 15.39
CA ILE A 547 45.95 -63.44 15.43
C ILE A 547 47.17 -63.61 16.33
N LYS A 548 47.06 -64.42 17.37
CA LYS A 548 48.17 -64.68 18.30
C LYS A 548 48.47 -66.16 18.38
N GLN A 549 49.75 -66.54 18.35
CA GLN A 549 50.12 -67.92 18.56
C GLN A 549 49.95 -68.28 20.04
N ARG A 550 49.11 -69.29 20.31
CA ARG A 550 48.92 -69.84 21.66
C ARG A 550 50.14 -70.63 22.08
N SER A 551 50.30 -70.79 23.39
CA SER A 551 51.23 -71.81 23.88
C SER A 551 50.63 -73.17 23.54
N PRO A 552 51.41 -74.12 22.98
CA PRO A 552 50.87 -75.45 22.71
C PRO A 552 50.29 -76.01 24.02
N PRO A 553 49.08 -76.60 24.01
CA PRO A 553 48.54 -77.24 25.20
C PRO A 553 49.55 -78.29 25.65
N HIS A 554 50.06 -78.16 26.88
CA HIS A 554 50.90 -79.20 27.47
C HIS A 554 50.15 -80.54 27.37
N CYS A 555 50.66 -81.48 26.58
CA CYS A 555 50.28 -82.88 26.71
C CYS A 555 50.64 -83.30 28.13
N LEU A 556 49.62 -83.49 28.97
CA LEU A 556 49.72 -84.23 30.23
C LEU A 556 49.66 -85.73 29.94
#